data_AF-A0A1D7VPU3-F1
#
_entry.id   AF-A0A1D7VPU3-F1
#
_cell.length_a   1.000
_cell.length_b   1.000
_cell.length_c   1.000
_cell.angle_alpha   90.00
_cell.angle_beta   90.00
_cell.angle_gamma   90.00
#
_symmetry.space_group_name_H-M   'P 1'
#
loop_
_entity.id
_entity.type
_entity.pdbx_description
1 polymer ?
#
loop_
_entity_poly.entity_id
_entity_poly.type
_entity_poly.pdbx_seq_one_letter_code
_entity_poly.pdbx_strand_id
1 'polypeptide(L)'
;MPSPDDATAPQPRGEAAGAPPPDGVAALPPPDEDLAVPPAGEPGSVPPPIPAEFVRYAVALEAPELAWGHLDGRLTAADTRTLAFLRRCDLGPGPGEAFARIHARGADPSPLAAVCREIVDGRAGAGGDAADPRRVWDHLELSHRLSRGDAAGGEASGRQLAAGRREFLLSRAASGRGMNWQDSSALLGTDRPEEVDAAFERGEELVGVAVIGLALTHPDATAVLPRVARALDRALASSDPRLRHQGVVALAHTARLHRTVDRRCLDLLRRCPRGGEADDDLWAYVPRRRLPWWLWRHRLGGPPRRWVRRIRRVLRGPRSGG
;
A
#
# COMPACT_ATOMS: atom_id res chain seq x y z
N MET A 1 53.10 -32.37 -18.72
CA MET A 1 53.92 -33.16 -19.66
C MET A 1 55.38 -32.92 -19.29
N PRO A 2 56.06 -33.87 -18.63
CA PRO A 2 55.59 -34.96 -17.74
C PRO A 2 55.30 -34.39 -16.30
N SER A 3 54.89 -35.08 -15.22
CA SER A 3 54.82 -36.50 -14.79
C SER A 3 56.13 -37.10 -14.23
N PRO A 4 56.10 -38.19 -13.43
CA PRO A 4 54.97 -38.81 -12.71
C PRO A 4 54.68 -38.06 -11.37
N ASP A 5 54.41 -38.56 -10.15
CA ASP A 5 54.33 -39.89 -9.50
C ASP A 5 53.12 -40.01 -8.52
N ASP A 6 53.19 -40.93 -7.56
CA ASP A 6 52.15 -41.96 -7.34
C ASP A 6 52.30 -42.64 -5.95
N ALA A 7 51.18 -42.92 -5.23
CA ALA A 7 51.16 -43.74 -4.01
C ALA A 7 49.72 -44.07 -3.49
N THR A 8 49.15 -45.17 -4.01
CA THR A 8 48.54 -46.29 -3.26
C THR A 8 47.67 -46.07 -1.99
N ALA A 9 46.45 -46.65 -2.01
CA ALA A 9 45.71 -47.10 -0.83
C ALA A 9 45.33 -48.60 -0.97
N PRO A 10 45.22 -49.35 0.14
CA PRO A 10 44.01 -50.19 0.31
C PRO A 10 43.48 -50.34 1.76
N GLN A 11 42.29 -50.96 1.83
CA GLN A 11 41.46 -51.38 2.97
C GLN A 11 41.84 -52.78 3.55
N PRO A 12 41.11 -53.45 4.50
CA PRO A 12 40.39 -53.03 5.74
C PRO A 12 40.48 -54.06 6.93
N ARG A 13 39.62 -53.89 7.97
CA ARG A 13 38.98 -54.89 8.89
C ARG A 13 39.67 -55.34 10.20
N GLY A 14 38.82 -55.85 11.13
CA GLY A 14 39.03 -56.16 12.56
C GLY A 14 38.05 -55.33 13.43
N GLU A 15 37.04 -55.80 14.17
CA GLU A 15 36.75 -57.04 14.93
C GLU A 15 37.69 -57.32 16.12
N ALA A 16 37.23 -57.62 17.36
CA ALA A 16 35.87 -57.63 17.93
C ALA A 16 35.87 -57.69 19.50
N ALA A 17 34.67 -57.75 20.10
CA ALA A 17 34.30 -58.28 21.44
C ALA A 17 34.52 -57.46 22.74
N GLY A 18 33.54 -57.55 23.66
CA GLY A 18 33.58 -57.04 25.05
C GLY A 18 32.19 -56.63 25.60
N ALA A 19 31.60 -57.41 26.51
CA ALA A 19 30.27 -57.22 27.13
C ALA A 19 30.29 -57.76 28.60
N PRO A 20 29.20 -57.82 29.42
CA PRO A 20 27.79 -57.42 29.21
C PRO A 20 27.22 -56.45 30.31
N PRO A 21 26.13 -56.71 31.09
CA PRO A 21 24.94 -55.85 31.12
C PRO A 21 24.64 -55.19 32.50
N PRO A 22 23.48 -54.54 32.71
CA PRO A 22 22.35 -55.31 33.28
C PRO A 22 20.92 -54.94 32.77
N ASP A 23 20.00 -55.81 33.17
CA ASP A 23 18.53 -55.81 33.15
C ASP A 23 17.73 -54.52 32.89
N GLY A 24 16.65 -54.66 32.11
CA GLY A 24 15.67 -53.60 31.84
C GLY A 24 14.45 -54.07 31.05
N VAL A 25 13.69 -55.04 31.57
CA VAL A 25 12.49 -55.56 30.88
C VAL A 25 11.33 -54.55 30.96
N ALA A 26 11.07 -53.85 29.86
CA ALA A 26 9.85 -53.10 29.61
C ALA A 26 9.19 -53.63 28.33
N ALA A 27 7.86 -53.78 28.34
CA ALA A 27 7.14 -54.38 27.23
C ALA A 27 7.10 -53.47 25.99
N LEU A 28 7.18 -54.08 24.81
CA LEU A 28 6.81 -53.42 23.56
C LEU A 28 5.30 -53.06 23.61
N PRO A 29 4.91 -51.81 23.30
CA PRO A 29 3.52 -51.54 22.93
C PRO A 29 3.19 -52.25 21.62
N PRO A 30 1.90 -52.51 21.32
CA PRO A 30 1.49 -52.93 19.99
C PRO A 30 1.84 -51.82 18.96
N PRO A 31 1.96 -52.16 17.66
CA PRO A 31 2.06 -51.14 16.63
C PRO A 31 0.76 -50.32 16.59
N ASP A 32 0.86 -49.00 16.69
CA ASP A 32 -0.29 -48.11 16.50
C ASP A 32 -0.72 -48.11 15.02
N GLU A 33 -1.71 -48.94 14.69
CA GLU A 33 -2.48 -48.89 13.43
C GLU A 33 -3.39 -47.65 13.39
N ASP A 34 -2.84 -46.44 13.63
CA ASP A 34 -3.55 -45.18 13.36
C ASP A 34 -2.60 -43.99 13.10
N LEU A 35 -1.45 -44.24 12.47
CA LEU A 35 -0.73 -43.19 11.74
C LEU A 35 -1.52 -42.81 10.48
N ALA A 36 -2.61 -42.07 10.68
CA ALA A 36 -3.41 -41.45 9.63
C ALA A 36 -2.51 -40.55 8.77
N VAL A 37 -2.08 -41.07 7.62
CA VAL A 37 -1.34 -40.32 6.61
C VAL A 37 -2.17 -39.08 6.26
N PRO A 38 -1.64 -37.85 6.44
CA PRO A 38 -2.39 -36.66 6.09
C PRO A 38 -2.73 -36.74 4.60
N PRO A 39 -4.00 -36.49 4.20
CA PRO A 39 -4.44 -36.74 2.83
C PRO A 39 -3.53 -35.98 1.87
N ALA A 40 -2.87 -36.72 0.98
CA ALA A 40 -1.97 -36.14 -0.01
C ALA A 40 -2.76 -35.16 -0.87
N GLY A 41 -2.51 -33.86 -0.68
CA GLY A 41 -3.24 -32.79 -1.36
C GLY A 41 -3.19 -33.00 -2.88
N GLU A 42 -4.36 -32.92 -3.53
CA GLU A 42 -4.51 -33.36 -4.91
C GLU A 42 -3.48 -32.70 -5.85
N PRO A 43 -2.60 -33.49 -6.50
CA PRO A 43 -1.53 -32.98 -7.35
C PRO A 43 -2.11 -32.46 -8.68
N GLY A 44 -2.70 -31.27 -8.65
CA GLY A 44 -3.32 -30.62 -9.80
C GLY A 44 -4.31 -29.49 -9.48
N SER A 45 -4.67 -29.27 -8.21
CA SER A 45 -5.57 -28.16 -7.85
C SER A 45 -4.92 -26.79 -8.10
N VAL A 46 -5.39 -26.07 -9.13
CA VAL A 46 -4.98 -24.68 -9.39
C VAL A 46 -5.38 -23.81 -8.19
N PRO A 47 -4.45 -23.04 -7.58
CA PRO A 47 -4.79 -22.22 -6.42
C PRO A 47 -5.91 -21.22 -6.72
N PRO A 48 -6.81 -20.95 -5.77
CA PRO A 48 -7.94 -20.04 -5.99
C PRO A 48 -7.47 -18.64 -6.39
N PRO A 49 -8.17 -17.96 -7.32
CA PRO A 49 -7.77 -16.64 -7.80
C PRO A 49 -7.79 -15.60 -6.68
N ILE A 50 -6.85 -14.66 -6.74
CA ILE A 50 -6.69 -13.61 -5.73
C ILE A 50 -7.49 -12.38 -6.18
N PRO A 51 -8.40 -11.82 -5.37
CA PRO A 51 -9.26 -10.71 -5.78
C PRO A 51 -8.47 -9.47 -6.25
N ALA A 52 -8.92 -8.81 -7.34
CA ALA A 52 -8.25 -7.62 -7.87
C ALA A 52 -8.04 -6.51 -6.83
N GLU A 53 -8.97 -6.32 -5.89
CA GLU A 53 -8.85 -5.35 -4.80
C GLU A 53 -7.64 -5.63 -3.90
N PHE A 54 -7.43 -6.91 -3.53
CA PHE A 54 -6.27 -7.31 -2.72
C PHE A 54 -4.96 -7.09 -3.48
N VAL A 55 -4.91 -7.52 -4.75
CA VAL A 55 -3.73 -7.35 -5.62
C VAL A 55 -3.40 -5.87 -5.83
N ARG A 56 -4.43 -5.00 -5.95
CA ARG A 56 -4.25 -3.54 -6.12
C ARG A 56 -3.51 -2.88 -4.97
N TYR A 57 -3.73 -3.30 -3.73
CA TYR A 57 -3.08 -2.68 -2.56
C TYR A 57 -1.83 -3.42 -2.08
N ALA A 58 -1.68 -4.70 -2.42
CA ALA A 58 -0.50 -5.48 -2.02
C ALA A 58 0.76 -5.15 -2.84
N VAL A 59 0.66 -4.90 -4.15
CA VAL A 59 1.82 -4.78 -5.05
C VAL A 59 1.63 -3.75 -6.18
N ALA A 60 2.72 -3.19 -6.69
CA ALA A 60 2.75 -2.39 -7.91
C ALA A 60 3.07 -3.29 -9.12
N LEU A 61 2.05 -3.97 -9.68
CA LEU A 61 2.25 -4.87 -10.82
C LEU A 61 2.89 -4.19 -12.03
N GLU A 62 3.80 -4.92 -12.68
CA GLU A 62 4.28 -4.73 -14.04
C GLU A 62 3.42 -5.53 -15.04
N ALA A 63 3.39 -5.15 -16.32
CA ALA A 63 2.49 -5.77 -17.29
C ALA A 63 2.73 -7.28 -17.52
N PRO A 64 3.98 -7.79 -17.55
CA PRO A 64 4.22 -9.23 -17.63
C PRO A 64 3.80 -10.01 -16.38
N GLU A 65 3.78 -9.37 -15.21
CA GLU A 65 3.31 -10.00 -13.96
C GLU A 65 1.79 -10.13 -13.95
N LEU A 66 1.09 -9.10 -14.43
CA LEU A 66 -0.36 -9.15 -14.64
C LEU A 66 -0.74 -10.19 -15.71
N ALA A 67 0.01 -10.24 -16.81
CA ALA A 67 -0.19 -11.19 -17.89
C ALA A 67 0.05 -12.64 -17.44
N TRP A 68 1.14 -12.91 -16.71
CA TRP A 68 1.42 -14.23 -16.15
C TRP A 68 0.32 -14.65 -15.15
N GLY A 69 -0.10 -13.76 -14.26
CA GLY A 69 -1.17 -14.03 -13.29
C GLY A 69 -2.51 -14.40 -13.94
N HIS A 70 -2.78 -13.94 -15.15
CA HIS A 70 -3.96 -14.37 -15.91
C HIS A 70 -3.77 -15.77 -16.54
N LEU A 71 -2.61 -16.04 -17.15
CA LEU A 71 -2.32 -17.30 -17.83
C LEU A 71 -2.26 -18.49 -16.86
N ASP A 72 -1.63 -18.29 -15.70
CA ASP A 72 -1.47 -19.31 -14.66
C ASP A 72 -2.67 -19.32 -13.67
N GLY A 73 -3.83 -18.81 -14.09
CA GLY A 73 -5.12 -18.94 -13.39
C GLY A 73 -5.29 -18.13 -12.09
N ARG A 74 -4.29 -17.32 -11.71
CA ARG A 74 -4.30 -16.52 -10.46
C ARG A 74 -5.28 -15.34 -10.50
N LEU A 75 -5.74 -14.94 -11.68
CA LEU A 75 -6.72 -13.88 -11.92
C LEU A 75 -7.80 -14.29 -12.92
N THR A 76 -9.05 -13.91 -12.67
CA THR A 76 -10.11 -14.00 -13.69
C THR A 76 -9.86 -13.00 -14.83
N ALA A 77 -10.51 -13.20 -15.97
CA ALA A 77 -10.46 -12.22 -17.07
C ALA A 77 -11.02 -10.84 -16.65
N ALA A 78 -12.01 -10.80 -15.74
CA ALA A 78 -12.59 -9.57 -15.22
C ALA A 78 -11.63 -8.83 -14.26
N ASP A 79 -10.97 -9.56 -13.35
CA ASP A 79 -9.94 -9.01 -12.46
C ASP A 79 -8.74 -8.48 -13.28
N THR A 80 -8.28 -9.27 -14.25
CA THR A 80 -7.17 -8.92 -15.15
C THR A 80 -7.47 -7.62 -15.92
N ARG A 81 -8.66 -7.51 -16.51
CA ARG A 81 -9.13 -6.30 -17.18
C ARG A 81 -9.20 -5.10 -16.24
N THR A 82 -9.68 -5.30 -15.01
CA THR A 82 -9.84 -4.24 -14.00
C THR A 82 -8.48 -3.71 -13.55
N LEU A 83 -7.54 -4.61 -13.20
CA LEU A 83 -6.16 -4.24 -12.87
C LEU A 83 -5.45 -3.57 -14.06
N ALA A 84 -5.69 -4.02 -15.29
CA ALA A 84 -5.14 -3.39 -16.50
C ALA A 84 -5.68 -1.97 -16.74
N PHE A 85 -6.99 -1.74 -16.57
CA PHE A 85 -7.58 -0.40 -16.63
C PHE A 85 -6.92 0.53 -15.61
N LEU A 86 -6.80 0.07 -14.37
CA LEU A 86 -6.28 0.84 -13.26
C LEU A 86 -4.79 1.16 -13.41
N ARG A 87 -3.92 0.17 -13.69
CA ARG A 87 -2.48 0.41 -13.94
C ARG A 87 -2.24 1.31 -15.14
N ARG A 88 -3.10 1.28 -16.18
CA ARG A 88 -3.05 2.24 -17.29
C ARG A 88 -3.38 3.67 -16.82
N CYS A 89 -4.37 3.83 -15.95
CA CYS A 89 -4.70 5.14 -15.38
C CYS A 89 -3.62 5.66 -14.42
N ASP A 90 -3.00 4.78 -13.62
CA ASP A 90 -1.85 5.13 -12.78
C ASP A 90 -0.65 5.62 -13.64
N LEU A 91 -0.37 4.96 -14.77
CA LEU A 91 0.88 5.12 -15.54
C LEU A 91 0.80 6.05 -16.76
N GLY A 92 -0.39 6.32 -17.31
CA GLY A 92 -0.57 7.17 -18.48
C GLY A 92 0.00 6.60 -19.80
N PRO A 93 0.10 7.42 -20.86
CA PRO A 93 0.66 7.04 -22.15
C PRO A 93 2.15 6.66 -22.05
N GLY A 94 2.60 5.67 -22.84
CA GLY A 94 3.95 5.11 -22.74
C GLY A 94 4.00 3.97 -21.73
N PRO A 95 4.41 4.17 -20.45
CA PRO A 95 4.51 3.08 -19.48
C PRO A 95 3.20 2.31 -19.24
N GLY A 96 2.04 2.94 -19.43
CA GLY A 96 0.72 2.29 -19.35
C GLY A 96 0.28 1.54 -20.62
N GLU A 97 1.06 1.55 -21.71
CA GLU A 97 0.61 1.02 -23.01
C GLU A 97 0.36 -0.48 -22.99
N ALA A 98 1.25 -1.28 -22.40
CA ALA A 98 1.05 -2.73 -22.29
C ALA A 98 -0.24 -3.07 -21.49
N PHE A 99 -0.55 -2.29 -20.45
CA PHE A 99 -1.82 -2.40 -19.72
C PHE A 99 -3.02 -1.95 -20.58
N ALA A 100 -2.86 -0.94 -21.43
CA ALA A 100 -3.89 -0.55 -22.39
C ALA A 100 -4.21 -1.66 -23.39
N ARG A 101 -3.19 -2.40 -23.87
CA ARG A 101 -3.35 -3.56 -24.76
C ARG A 101 -4.12 -4.70 -24.09
N ILE A 102 -3.85 -4.99 -22.82
CA ILE A 102 -4.59 -5.98 -22.02
C ILE A 102 -6.05 -5.52 -21.83
N HIS A 103 -6.27 -4.29 -21.34
CA HIS A 103 -7.61 -3.75 -21.10
C HIS A 103 -8.49 -3.72 -22.36
N ALA A 104 -7.90 -3.45 -23.53
CA ALA A 104 -8.61 -3.35 -24.81
C ALA A 104 -9.20 -4.68 -25.31
N ARG A 105 -8.80 -5.84 -24.77
CA ARG A 105 -9.38 -7.14 -25.14
C ARG A 105 -10.70 -7.45 -24.43
N GLY A 106 -11.14 -6.60 -23.50
CA GLY A 106 -12.40 -6.80 -22.79
C GLY A 106 -12.33 -7.95 -21.80
N ALA A 107 -13.38 -8.77 -21.73
CA ALA A 107 -13.50 -9.89 -20.79
C ALA A 107 -13.52 -11.27 -21.50
N ASP A 108 -13.28 -11.31 -22.81
CA ASP A 108 -13.16 -12.56 -23.57
C ASP A 108 -11.80 -13.23 -23.25
N PRO A 109 -11.79 -14.45 -22.66
CA PRO A 109 -10.55 -15.10 -22.27
C PRO A 109 -9.58 -15.40 -23.42
N SER A 110 -10.07 -15.66 -24.64
CA SER A 110 -9.19 -16.14 -25.73
C SER A 110 -8.31 -15.02 -26.33
N PRO A 111 -8.86 -13.85 -26.75
CA PRO A 111 -8.05 -12.70 -27.17
C PRO A 111 -7.22 -12.10 -26.03
N LEU A 112 -7.69 -12.20 -24.79
CA LEU A 112 -6.95 -11.75 -23.61
C LEU A 112 -5.71 -12.62 -23.37
N ALA A 113 -5.86 -13.95 -23.31
CA ALA A 113 -4.75 -14.90 -23.18
C ALA A 113 -3.76 -14.84 -24.35
N ALA A 114 -4.19 -14.44 -25.54
CA ALA A 114 -3.29 -14.19 -26.68
C ALA A 114 -2.36 -12.98 -26.43
N VAL A 115 -2.89 -11.84 -25.96
CA VAL A 115 -2.07 -10.67 -25.59
C VAL A 115 -1.21 -10.96 -24.37
N CYS A 116 -1.71 -11.69 -23.38
CA CYS A 116 -0.94 -12.01 -22.19
C CYS A 116 0.28 -12.88 -22.53
N ARG A 117 0.16 -13.86 -23.44
CA ARG A 117 1.31 -14.63 -23.94
C ARG A 117 2.33 -13.71 -24.64
N GLU A 118 1.88 -12.90 -25.59
CA GLU A 118 2.76 -11.96 -26.31
C GLU A 118 3.57 -11.03 -25.37
N ILE A 119 2.96 -10.57 -24.27
CA ILE A 119 3.61 -9.70 -23.27
C ILE A 119 4.62 -10.48 -22.40
N VAL A 120 4.36 -11.76 -22.11
CA VAL A 120 5.29 -12.64 -21.37
C VAL A 120 6.45 -13.07 -22.27
N ASP A 121 6.16 -13.53 -23.49
CA ASP A 121 7.15 -13.95 -24.48
C ASP A 121 8.07 -12.77 -24.88
N GLY A 122 7.51 -11.57 -25.05
CA GLY A 122 8.26 -10.35 -25.32
C GLY A 122 9.24 -9.94 -24.20
N ARG A 123 9.01 -10.35 -22.95
CA ARG A 123 9.97 -10.12 -21.84
C ARG A 123 11.25 -10.92 -22.05
N ALA A 124 11.17 -12.13 -22.60
CA ALA A 124 12.33 -13.01 -22.81
C ALA A 124 13.30 -12.47 -23.89
N GLY A 125 12.79 -11.74 -24.89
CA GLY A 125 13.63 -11.12 -25.93
C GLY A 125 14.30 -9.80 -25.52
N ALA A 126 13.92 -9.21 -24.39
CA ALA A 126 14.31 -7.84 -24.03
C ALA A 126 15.66 -7.69 -23.29
N GLY A 127 16.30 -8.79 -22.89
CA GLY A 127 17.65 -8.81 -22.32
C GLY A 127 17.86 -8.11 -20.96
N GLY A 128 16.79 -7.60 -20.33
CA GLY A 128 16.86 -6.96 -19.00
C GLY A 128 16.87 -7.97 -17.85
N ASP A 129 17.31 -7.50 -16.67
CA ASP A 129 17.29 -8.23 -15.38
C ASP A 129 15.85 -8.33 -14.84
N ALA A 130 15.02 -9.05 -15.59
CA ALA A 130 13.57 -8.95 -15.57
C ALA A 130 12.94 -10.05 -14.70
N ALA A 131 13.19 -9.95 -13.38
CA ALA A 131 12.78 -10.85 -12.31
C ALA A 131 11.54 -11.74 -12.57
N ASP A 132 11.64 -13.03 -12.24
CA ASP A 132 10.60 -14.04 -12.47
C ASP A 132 9.21 -13.58 -11.94
N PRO A 133 8.19 -13.45 -12.81
CA PRO A 133 6.82 -13.09 -12.44
C PRO A 133 6.22 -13.96 -11.34
N ARG A 134 6.62 -15.23 -11.20
CA ARG A 134 6.13 -16.12 -10.13
C ARG A 134 6.33 -15.53 -8.74
N ARG A 135 7.46 -14.86 -8.52
CA ARG A 135 7.89 -14.35 -7.20
C ARG A 135 6.94 -13.32 -6.61
N VAL A 136 6.27 -12.49 -7.44
CA VAL A 136 5.25 -11.56 -6.94
C VAL A 136 3.94 -12.28 -6.62
N TRP A 137 3.61 -13.36 -7.33
CA TRP A 137 2.42 -14.17 -7.07
C TRP A 137 2.58 -15.09 -5.85
N ASP A 138 3.77 -15.64 -5.61
CA ASP A 138 4.11 -16.35 -4.36
C ASP A 138 3.96 -15.41 -3.15
N HIS A 139 4.40 -14.15 -3.28
CA HIS A 139 4.20 -13.13 -2.25
C HIS A 139 2.72 -12.79 -2.05
N LEU A 140 1.96 -12.58 -3.12
CA LEU A 140 0.52 -12.31 -3.07
C LEU A 140 -0.25 -13.46 -2.41
N GLU A 141 0.08 -14.71 -2.74
CA GLU A 141 -0.59 -15.90 -2.17
C GLU A 141 -0.29 -16.06 -0.68
N LEU A 142 0.96 -15.87 -0.24
CA LEU A 142 1.33 -15.87 1.17
C LEU A 142 0.61 -14.74 1.93
N SER A 143 0.58 -13.54 1.34
CA SER A 143 -0.06 -12.35 1.92
C SER A 143 -1.58 -12.55 2.05
N HIS A 144 -2.22 -13.09 1.02
CA HIS A 144 -3.66 -13.34 1.01
C HIS A 144 -4.06 -14.39 2.05
N ARG A 145 -3.36 -15.52 2.12
CA ARG A 145 -3.58 -16.56 3.15
C ARG A 145 -3.43 -16.00 4.57
N LEU A 146 -2.39 -15.20 4.82
CA LEU A 146 -2.18 -14.59 6.14
C LEU A 146 -3.23 -13.52 6.47
N SER A 147 -3.72 -12.74 5.50
CA SER A 147 -4.83 -11.78 5.73
C SER A 147 -6.17 -12.45 6.06
N ARG A 148 -6.37 -13.70 5.61
CA ARG A 148 -7.57 -14.51 5.88
C ARG A 148 -7.47 -15.33 7.18
N GLY A 149 -6.26 -15.47 7.73
CA GLY A 149 -5.98 -16.36 8.88
C GLY A 149 -5.76 -17.82 8.48
N ASP A 150 -5.68 -18.13 7.19
CA ASP A 150 -5.53 -19.51 6.66
C ASP A 150 -4.11 -20.09 6.85
N ALA A 151 -3.18 -19.34 7.47
CA ALA A 151 -1.80 -19.75 7.69
C ALA A 151 -1.27 -19.27 9.05
N ALA A 152 -0.45 -20.09 9.71
CA ALA A 152 0.22 -19.72 10.95
C ALA A 152 1.28 -18.63 10.71
N GLY A 153 1.09 -17.46 11.34
CA GLY A 153 1.95 -16.28 11.21
C GLY A 153 3.29 -16.40 11.95
N GLY A 154 4.16 -17.33 11.54
CA GLY A 154 5.51 -17.46 12.07
C GLY A 154 6.46 -16.36 11.61
N GLU A 155 7.57 -16.14 12.34
CA GLU A 155 8.55 -15.09 12.01
C GLU A 155 9.12 -15.19 10.59
N ALA A 156 9.32 -16.41 10.08
CA ALA A 156 9.85 -16.64 8.74
C ALA A 156 8.89 -16.08 7.68
N SER A 157 7.60 -16.36 7.81
CA SER A 157 6.53 -15.80 6.99
C SER A 157 6.47 -14.27 7.11
N GLY A 158 6.64 -13.73 8.33
CA GLY A 158 6.73 -12.28 8.57
C GLY A 158 7.92 -11.62 7.86
N ARG A 159 9.10 -12.25 7.89
CA ARG A 159 10.30 -11.82 7.14
C ARG A 159 10.07 -11.87 5.63
N GLN A 160 9.43 -12.93 5.13
CA GLN A 160 9.12 -13.10 3.71
C GLN A 160 8.09 -12.06 3.22
N LEU A 161 7.03 -11.78 3.99
CA LEU A 161 6.10 -10.68 3.69
C LEU A 161 6.79 -9.32 3.68
N ALA A 162 7.65 -9.05 4.66
CA ALA A 162 8.39 -7.78 4.73
C ALA A 162 9.36 -7.61 3.56
N ALA A 163 9.97 -8.69 3.07
CA ALA A 163 10.80 -8.70 1.87
C ALA A 163 9.96 -8.44 0.60
N GLY A 164 8.89 -9.21 0.39
CA GLY A 164 8.01 -9.05 -0.78
C GLY A 164 7.36 -7.66 -0.86
N ARG A 165 6.87 -7.12 0.26
CA ARG A 165 6.33 -5.74 0.29
C ARG A 165 7.43 -4.70 0.02
N ARG A 166 8.67 -4.94 0.46
CA ARG A 166 9.80 -4.05 0.14
C ARG A 166 10.11 -4.06 -1.35
N GLU A 167 10.09 -5.23 -1.99
CA GLU A 167 10.42 -5.40 -3.40
C GLU A 167 9.29 -4.93 -4.33
N PHE A 168 8.13 -5.57 -4.26
CA PHE A 168 7.04 -5.43 -5.23
C PHE A 168 6.16 -4.20 -5.01
N LEU A 169 6.33 -3.48 -3.89
CA LEU A 169 5.58 -2.26 -3.59
C LEU A 169 6.53 -1.10 -3.27
N LEU A 170 7.28 -1.14 -2.16
CA LEU A 170 8.04 0.02 -1.69
C LEU A 170 9.20 0.44 -2.62
N SER A 171 9.94 -0.52 -3.19
CA SER A 171 11.05 -0.23 -4.12
C SER A 171 10.54 0.35 -5.44
N ARG A 172 9.40 -0.16 -5.94
CA ARG A 172 8.73 0.37 -7.13
C ARG A 172 8.22 1.79 -6.89
N ALA A 173 7.54 2.03 -5.76
CA ALA A 173 7.12 3.37 -5.33
C ALA A 173 8.31 4.34 -5.18
N ALA A 174 9.39 3.92 -4.50
CA ALA A 174 10.62 4.69 -4.35
C ALA A 174 11.21 5.13 -5.70
N SER A 175 11.24 4.21 -6.67
CA SER A 175 11.74 4.45 -8.03
C SER A 175 10.84 5.33 -8.92
N GLY A 176 9.67 5.74 -8.44
CA GLY A 176 8.70 6.55 -9.19
C GLY A 176 7.91 5.79 -10.28
N ARG A 177 8.28 4.54 -10.59
CA ARG A 177 7.63 3.71 -11.64
C ARG A 177 6.21 3.24 -11.31
N GLY A 178 5.66 3.62 -10.17
CA GLY A 178 4.30 3.26 -9.77
C GLY A 178 3.21 4.14 -10.39
N MET A 179 3.51 5.40 -10.69
CA MET A 179 2.51 6.46 -10.96
C MET A 179 3.07 7.53 -11.90
N ASN A 180 2.21 8.15 -12.73
CA ASN A 180 2.57 9.25 -13.60
C ASN A 180 2.60 10.59 -12.84
N TRP A 181 3.76 10.94 -12.29
CA TRP A 181 3.98 12.17 -11.53
C TRP A 181 3.89 13.48 -12.34
N GLN A 182 3.69 13.39 -13.67
CA GLN A 182 3.52 14.55 -14.56
C GLN A 182 2.05 14.86 -14.88
N ASP A 183 1.12 13.94 -14.62
CA ASP A 183 -0.32 14.13 -14.91
C ASP A 183 -1.14 14.27 -13.61
N SER A 184 -1.72 15.45 -13.41
CA SER A 184 -2.63 15.71 -12.28
C SER A 184 -3.88 14.83 -12.29
N SER A 185 -4.29 14.30 -13.44
CA SER A 185 -5.44 13.40 -13.58
C SER A 185 -5.16 12.04 -12.95
N ALA A 186 -4.00 11.45 -13.27
CA ALA A 186 -3.52 10.22 -12.63
C ALA A 186 -3.32 10.43 -11.11
N LEU A 187 -2.74 11.56 -10.71
CA LEU A 187 -2.49 11.86 -9.29
C LEU A 187 -3.77 12.15 -8.48
N LEU A 188 -4.85 12.64 -9.09
CA LEU A 188 -6.15 12.72 -8.43
C LEU A 188 -6.85 11.36 -8.30
N GLY A 189 -6.45 10.38 -9.11
CA GLY A 189 -6.92 8.98 -9.03
C GLY A 189 -6.12 8.08 -8.10
N THR A 190 -5.00 8.53 -7.52
CA THR A 190 -4.16 7.69 -6.65
C THR A 190 -4.85 7.33 -5.34
N ASP A 191 -4.80 6.05 -4.98
CA ASP A 191 -5.19 5.48 -3.68
C ASP A 191 -4.01 4.76 -3.01
N ARG A 192 -2.76 5.14 -3.35
CA ARG A 192 -1.54 4.46 -2.90
C ARG A 192 -0.73 5.31 -1.93
N PRO A 193 -0.86 5.12 -0.61
CA PRO A 193 -0.22 5.98 0.39
C PRO A 193 1.32 5.92 0.34
N GLU A 194 1.90 4.79 -0.08
CA GLU A 194 3.35 4.63 -0.21
C GLU A 194 3.95 5.28 -1.46
N GLU A 195 3.17 5.40 -2.55
CA GLU A 195 3.57 6.19 -3.72
C GLU A 195 3.73 7.67 -3.35
N VAL A 196 2.81 8.18 -2.51
CA VAL A 196 2.85 9.55 -2.00
C VAL A 196 3.96 9.76 -0.97
N ASP A 197 4.23 8.79 -0.09
CA ASP A 197 5.40 8.85 0.80
C ASP A 197 6.71 8.93 0.01
N ALA A 198 6.87 8.07 -0.99
CA ALA A 198 8.05 8.04 -1.85
C ALA A 198 8.22 9.34 -2.65
N ALA A 199 7.11 9.92 -3.13
CA ALA A 199 7.10 11.22 -3.80
C ALA A 199 7.55 12.38 -2.89
N PHE A 200 7.25 12.33 -1.59
CA PHE A 200 7.80 13.30 -0.63
C PHE A 200 9.32 13.16 -0.45
N GLU A 201 9.89 11.96 -0.56
CA GLU A 201 11.35 11.77 -0.51
C GLU A 201 12.02 12.26 -1.80
N ARG A 202 11.46 11.93 -2.97
CA ARG A 202 11.96 12.43 -4.27
C ARG A 202 11.76 13.93 -4.46
N GLY A 203 10.77 14.53 -3.78
CA GLY A 203 10.44 15.94 -3.91
C GLY A 203 9.58 16.28 -5.13
N GLU A 204 8.69 15.36 -5.54
CA GLU A 204 7.82 15.53 -6.72
C GLU A 204 6.98 16.81 -6.63
N GLU A 205 6.98 17.63 -7.69
CA GLU A 205 6.29 18.93 -7.73
C GLU A 205 4.79 18.80 -7.45
N LEU A 206 4.17 17.71 -7.95
CA LEU A 206 2.74 17.45 -7.84
C LEU A 206 2.35 16.60 -6.61
N VAL A 207 3.27 16.35 -5.65
CA VAL A 207 2.96 15.53 -4.46
C VAL A 207 1.73 16.02 -3.68
N GLY A 208 1.49 17.34 -3.63
CA GLY A 208 0.30 17.91 -3.02
C GLY A 208 -1.01 17.58 -3.76
N VAL A 209 -0.97 17.38 -5.08
CA VAL A 209 -2.12 16.88 -5.86
C VAL A 209 -2.40 15.43 -5.48
N ALA A 210 -1.36 14.61 -5.37
CA ALA A 210 -1.49 13.21 -4.97
C ALA A 210 -2.04 13.05 -3.54
N VAL A 211 -1.72 13.97 -2.62
CA VAL A 211 -2.31 14.02 -1.27
C VAL A 211 -3.81 14.39 -1.31
N ILE A 212 -4.26 15.21 -2.27
CA ILE A 212 -5.70 15.43 -2.52
C ILE A 212 -6.34 14.15 -3.09
N GLY A 213 -5.68 13.49 -4.04
CA GLY A 213 -6.13 12.20 -4.61
C GLY A 213 -6.40 11.16 -3.52
N LEU A 214 -5.42 10.88 -2.66
CA LEU A 214 -5.59 9.99 -1.51
C LEU A 214 -6.80 10.36 -0.63
N ALA A 215 -7.03 11.65 -0.40
CA ALA A 215 -8.13 12.14 0.42
C ALA A 215 -9.50 12.10 -0.28
N LEU A 216 -9.56 11.71 -1.55
CA LEU A 216 -10.79 11.48 -2.34
C LEU A 216 -11.06 10.00 -2.59
N THR A 217 -10.02 9.16 -2.65
CA THR A 217 -10.08 7.78 -3.15
C THR A 217 -9.86 6.71 -2.06
N HIS A 218 -8.96 6.96 -1.10
CA HIS A 218 -8.51 5.91 -0.17
C HIS A 218 -9.56 5.68 0.92
N PRO A 219 -10.01 4.44 1.17
CA PRO A 219 -11.15 4.19 2.07
C PRO A 219 -10.87 4.49 3.55
N ASP A 220 -9.63 4.32 4.00
CA ASP A 220 -9.22 4.58 5.38
C ASP A 220 -8.50 5.93 5.58
N ALA A 221 -8.99 6.72 6.53
CA ALA A 221 -8.41 7.99 6.94
C ALA A 221 -7.11 7.86 7.76
N THR A 222 -6.82 6.72 8.39
CA THR A 222 -5.56 6.55 9.15
C THR A 222 -4.34 6.43 8.23
N ALA A 223 -4.52 5.95 7.00
CA ALA A 223 -3.54 6.08 5.94
C ALA A 223 -3.47 7.50 5.35
N VAL A 224 -4.59 8.21 5.16
CA VAL A 224 -4.61 9.55 4.54
C VAL A 224 -4.00 10.62 5.45
N LEU A 225 -4.44 10.70 6.71
CA LEU A 225 -4.11 11.81 7.62
C LEU A 225 -2.60 12.04 7.83
N PRO A 226 -1.73 11.02 7.95
CA PRO A 226 -0.28 11.21 8.02
C PRO A 226 0.31 11.93 6.81
N ARG A 227 -0.22 11.71 5.59
CA ARG A 227 0.26 12.36 4.36
C ARG A 227 -0.28 13.78 4.24
N VAL A 228 -1.52 14.03 4.65
CA VAL A 228 -2.09 15.38 4.82
C VAL A 228 -1.28 16.20 5.82
N ALA A 229 -0.93 15.60 6.97
CA ALA A 229 -0.04 16.22 7.94
C ALA A 229 1.34 16.52 7.34
N ARG A 230 1.93 15.57 6.61
CA ARG A 230 3.24 15.73 5.95
C ARG A 230 3.24 16.87 4.92
N ALA A 231 2.18 17.02 4.13
CA ALA A 231 2.01 18.14 3.20
C ALA A 231 2.03 19.49 3.91
N LEU A 232 1.19 19.65 4.95
CA LEU A 232 1.09 20.89 5.73
C LEU A 232 2.40 21.22 6.46
N ASP A 233 3.09 20.23 7.05
CA ASP A 233 4.33 20.45 7.80
C ASP A 233 5.47 20.89 6.86
N ARG A 234 5.63 20.21 5.72
CA ARG A 234 6.63 20.57 4.70
C ARG A 234 6.35 21.96 4.13
N ALA A 235 5.09 22.30 3.84
CA ALA A 235 4.70 23.60 3.30
C ALA A 235 4.78 24.76 4.32
N LEU A 236 4.76 24.47 5.62
CA LEU A 236 5.09 25.44 6.65
C LEU A 236 6.61 25.62 6.79
N ALA A 237 7.40 24.54 6.66
CA ALA A 237 8.85 24.60 6.70
C ALA A 237 9.48 25.31 5.47
N SER A 238 8.96 25.07 4.27
CA SER A 238 9.40 25.74 3.03
C SER A 238 8.69 27.05 2.72
N SER A 239 7.68 27.42 3.53
CA SER A 239 6.72 28.51 3.27
C SER A 239 5.87 28.38 1.98
N ASP A 240 5.95 27.27 1.26
CA ASP A 240 5.26 27.00 -0.01
C ASP A 240 3.74 27.26 0.07
N PRO A 241 3.19 28.21 -0.70
CA PRO A 241 1.75 28.50 -0.71
C PRO A 241 0.90 27.44 -1.42
N ARG A 242 1.44 26.76 -2.44
CA ARG A 242 0.73 25.76 -3.27
C ARG A 242 0.56 24.46 -2.50
N LEU A 243 1.64 23.89 -1.96
CA LEU A 243 1.57 22.68 -1.14
C LEU A 243 0.76 22.93 0.15
N ARG A 244 0.81 24.13 0.72
CA ARG A 244 -0.02 24.52 1.87
C ARG A 244 -1.51 24.54 1.53
N HIS A 245 -1.89 25.15 0.40
CA HIS A 245 -3.27 25.12 -0.06
C HIS A 245 -3.74 23.69 -0.35
N GLN A 246 -2.93 22.89 -1.04
CA GLN A 246 -3.26 21.50 -1.36
C GLN A 246 -3.43 20.63 -0.10
N GLY A 247 -2.56 20.79 0.91
CA GLY A 247 -2.74 20.14 2.22
C GLY A 247 -4.00 20.57 2.98
N VAL A 248 -4.45 21.83 2.82
CA VAL A 248 -5.72 22.31 3.36
C VAL A 248 -6.92 21.70 2.62
N VAL A 249 -6.87 21.63 1.29
CA VAL A 249 -7.93 21.00 0.45
C VAL A 249 -8.06 19.51 0.77
N ALA A 250 -6.94 18.77 0.84
CA ALA A 250 -6.95 17.37 1.23
C ALA A 250 -7.50 17.15 2.65
N LEU A 251 -7.19 18.04 3.61
CA LEU A 251 -7.76 18.00 4.96
C LEU A 251 -9.28 18.23 4.96
N ALA A 252 -9.78 19.12 4.10
CA ALA A 252 -11.22 19.36 3.93
C ALA A 252 -11.93 18.10 3.40
N HIS A 253 -11.43 17.51 2.31
CA HIS A 253 -11.97 16.26 1.77
C HIS A 253 -11.92 15.10 2.79
N THR A 254 -10.82 14.97 3.53
CA THR A 254 -10.69 13.94 4.59
C THR A 254 -11.75 14.13 5.68
N ALA A 255 -11.98 15.38 6.10
CA ALA A 255 -13.00 15.73 7.09
C ALA A 255 -14.42 15.47 6.59
N ARG A 256 -14.69 15.77 5.31
CA ARG A 256 -15.99 15.60 4.64
C ARG A 256 -16.38 14.13 4.48
N LEU A 257 -15.47 13.32 3.96
CA LEU A 257 -15.72 11.92 3.61
C LEU A 257 -15.66 11.01 4.85
N HIS A 258 -14.59 11.09 5.65
CA HIS A 258 -14.37 10.18 6.78
C HIS A 258 -14.83 10.75 8.14
N ARG A 259 -15.32 11.99 8.19
CA ARG A 259 -15.88 12.65 9.40
C ARG A 259 -14.92 12.66 10.59
N THR A 260 -13.62 12.66 10.30
CA THR A 260 -12.54 12.51 11.29
C THR A 260 -11.37 13.43 10.96
N VAL A 261 -10.52 13.66 11.97
CA VAL A 261 -9.27 14.41 11.88
C VAL A 261 -8.37 13.96 13.03
N ASP A 262 -7.05 13.97 12.84
CA ASP A 262 -6.10 13.77 13.93
C ASP A 262 -5.67 15.10 14.58
N ARG A 263 -4.94 14.99 15.70
CA ARG A 263 -4.44 16.17 16.42
C ARG A 263 -3.31 16.89 15.67
N ARG A 264 -2.47 16.19 14.91
CA ARG A 264 -1.32 16.77 14.20
C ARG A 264 -1.81 17.69 13.08
N CYS A 265 -2.77 17.25 12.28
CA CYS A 265 -3.46 18.05 11.26
C CYS A 265 -4.13 19.29 11.87
N LEU A 266 -4.76 19.19 13.05
CA LEU A 266 -5.33 20.35 13.75
C LEU A 266 -4.26 21.34 14.23
N ASP A 267 -3.16 20.88 14.82
CA ASP A 267 -2.06 21.73 15.30
C ASP A 267 -1.15 22.26 14.15
N LEU A 268 -1.24 21.65 12.96
CA LEU A 268 -0.71 22.14 11.68
C LEU A 268 -1.59 23.23 11.07
N LEU A 269 -2.85 22.92 10.79
CA LEU A 269 -3.87 23.88 10.32
C LEU A 269 -3.95 25.10 11.24
N ARG A 270 -3.67 24.92 12.55
CA ARG A 270 -3.64 26.03 13.50
C ARG A 270 -2.68 27.15 13.11
N ARG A 271 -1.57 26.82 12.43
CA ARG A 271 -0.50 27.72 11.96
C ARG A 271 -0.77 28.32 10.57
N CYS A 272 -1.79 27.85 9.85
CA CYS A 272 -2.14 28.36 8.52
C CYS A 272 -3.02 29.63 8.59
N PRO A 273 -3.15 30.39 7.48
CA PRO A 273 -4.19 31.41 7.30
C PRO A 273 -5.60 30.83 7.49
N ARG A 274 -6.56 31.68 7.87
CA ARG A 274 -7.85 31.26 8.45
C ARG A 274 -9.07 31.58 7.62
N GLY A 275 -10.12 30.75 7.78
CA GLY A 275 -11.32 30.83 6.96
C GLY A 275 -11.14 30.17 5.58
N GLY A 276 -10.26 29.16 5.48
CA GLY A 276 -10.17 28.27 4.33
C GLY A 276 -11.02 27.02 4.52
N GLU A 277 -11.22 26.27 3.43
CA GLU A 277 -12.14 25.12 3.32
C GLU A 277 -12.03 24.10 4.46
N ALA A 278 -10.83 23.78 4.96
CA ALA A 278 -10.67 22.88 6.09
C ALA A 278 -11.29 23.41 7.39
N ASP A 279 -11.23 24.73 7.67
CA ASP A 279 -11.90 25.30 8.84
C ASP A 279 -13.45 25.18 8.72
N ASP A 280 -14.00 25.08 7.51
CA ASP A 280 -15.44 24.90 7.23
C ASP A 280 -15.85 23.42 7.31
N ASP A 281 -15.19 22.55 6.56
CA ASP A 281 -15.51 21.11 6.52
C ASP A 281 -15.27 20.42 7.87
N LEU A 282 -14.22 20.80 8.61
CA LEU A 282 -14.03 20.33 9.99
C LEU A 282 -15.20 20.73 10.89
N TRP A 283 -15.76 21.94 10.73
CA TRP A 283 -16.89 22.42 11.53
C TRP A 283 -18.23 21.77 11.14
N ALA A 284 -18.41 21.44 9.86
CA ALA A 284 -19.61 20.83 9.31
C ALA A 284 -19.69 19.32 9.57
N TYR A 285 -18.60 18.57 9.33
CA TYR A 285 -18.63 17.11 9.20
C TYR A 285 -18.00 16.35 10.36
N VAL A 286 -17.01 16.91 11.07
CA VAL A 286 -16.36 16.22 12.20
C VAL A 286 -17.18 16.41 13.49
N PRO A 287 -17.40 15.36 14.31
CA PRO A 287 -18.14 15.48 15.56
C PRO A 287 -17.55 16.55 16.49
N ARG A 288 -18.33 17.59 16.81
CA ARG A 288 -17.89 18.81 17.51
C ARG A 288 -17.06 18.59 18.79
N ARG A 289 -17.28 17.47 19.49
CA ARG A 289 -16.50 17.03 20.67
C ARG A 289 -15.02 16.72 20.39
N ARG A 290 -14.64 16.49 19.12
CA ARG A 290 -13.25 16.34 18.64
C ARG A 290 -12.62 17.65 18.18
N LEU A 291 -13.39 18.73 18.04
CA LEU A 291 -12.90 20.00 17.50
C LEU A 291 -12.30 20.88 18.59
N PRO A 292 -11.10 21.45 18.38
CA PRO A 292 -10.41 22.24 19.40
C PRO A 292 -11.07 23.60 19.60
N TRP A 293 -11.01 24.12 20.83
CA TRP A 293 -11.68 25.37 21.23
C TRP A 293 -11.30 26.60 20.38
N TRP A 294 -10.12 26.62 19.75
CA TRP A 294 -9.75 27.70 18.83
C TRP A 294 -10.65 27.74 17.58
N LEU A 295 -11.12 26.59 17.08
CA LEU A 295 -11.99 26.52 15.90
C LEU A 295 -13.41 26.99 16.25
N TRP A 296 -13.90 26.60 17.43
CA TRP A 296 -15.16 27.11 17.99
C TRP A 296 -15.15 28.64 18.11
N ARG A 297 -14.07 29.22 18.66
CA ARG A 297 -13.92 30.69 18.80
C ARG A 297 -13.82 31.43 17.45
N HIS A 298 -13.31 30.78 16.42
CA HIS A 298 -13.31 31.31 15.05
C HIS A 298 -14.72 31.27 14.44
N ARG A 299 -15.37 30.09 14.47
CA ARG A 299 -16.67 29.82 13.83
C ARG A 299 -17.86 30.53 14.49
N LEU A 300 -17.88 30.65 15.82
CA LEU A 300 -18.92 31.40 16.54
C LEU A 300 -18.63 32.92 16.60
N GLY A 301 -17.44 33.33 16.17
CA GLY A 301 -16.93 34.69 16.24
C GLY A 301 -16.45 35.10 17.64
N GLY A 302 -15.51 36.06 17.67
CA GLY A 302 -15.24 36.83 18.87
C GLY A 302 -16.47 37.64 19.32
N PRO A 303 -16.53 38.08 20.61
CA PRO A 303 -17.73 38.67 21.20
C PRO A 303 -18.32 39.76 20.30
N PRO A 304 -19.63 39.69 19.97
CA PRO A 304 -20.17 40.38 18.81
C PRO A 304 -19.94 41.89 18.92
N ARG A 305 -19.61 42.55 17.79
CA ARG A 305 -19.39 44.01 17.75
C ARG A 305 -20.56 44.82 18.34
N ARG A 306 -21.76 44.22 18.42
CA ARG A 306 -22.95 44.74 19.14
C ARG A 306 -22.72 44.88 20.66
N TRP A 307 -22.06 43.93 21.31
CA TRP A 307 -21.74 43.97 22.75
C TRP A 307 -20.71 45.06 23.07
N VAL A 308 -19.62 45.17 22.31
CA VAL A 308 -18.63 46.25 22.46
C VAL A 308 -19.26 47.63 22.21
N ARG A 309 -20.18 47.74 21.24
CA ARG A 309 -20.98 48.96 21.02
C ARG A 309 -21.98 49.26 22.15
N ARG A 310 -22.54 48.24 22.82
CA ARG A 310 -23.41 48.41 23.99
C ARG A 310 -22.62 48.88 25.21
N ILE A 311 -21.49 48.26 25.53
CA ILE A 311 -20.58 48.70 26.62
C ILE A 311 -20.09 50.14 26.38
N ARG A 312 -19.62 50.48 25.16
CA ARG A 312 -19.23 51.87 24.83
C ARG A 312 -20.37 52.89 24.87
N ARG A 313 -21.63 52.46 24.91
CA ARG A 313 -22.82 53.34 25.09
C ARG A 313 -23.26 53.45 26.55
N VAL A 314 -22.95 52.45 27.40
CA VAL A 314 -23.14 52.53 28.87
C VAL A 314 -22.01 53.34 29.53
N LEU A 315 -20.75 53.14 29.09
CA LEU A 315 -19.59 53.90 29.58
C LEU A 315 -19.49 55.33 29.01
N ARG A 316 -20.37 55.70 28.07
CA ARG A 316 -20.62 57.10 27.69
C ARG A 316 -21.96 57.51 28.30
N GLY A 317 -21.96 57.77 29.60
CA GLY A 317 -23.10 58.35 30.30
C GLY A 317 -23.53 59.69 29.67
N PRO A 318 -24.76 60.16 29.95
CA PRO A 318 -25.27 61.41 29.40
C PRO A 318 -24.34 62.58 29.77
N ARG A 319 -24.02 63.43 28.79
CA ARG A 319 -23.42 64.74 29.06
C ARG A 319 -24.51 65.66 29.61
N SER A 320 -24.56 65.78 30.93
CA SER A 320 -25.31 66.85 31.60
C SER A 320 -24.62 68.18 31.36
N GLY A 321 -25.39 69.21 31.00
CA GLY A 321 -24.92 70.55 30.66
C GLY A 321 -25.51 71.04 29.34
N GLY A 322 -26.18 72.20 29.31
CA GLY A 322 -26.51 73.09 30.42
C GLY A 322 -27.46 74.19 29.99
#